data_AF-A0A7S3UJ12-F1
#
_entry.id   AF-A0A7S3UJ12-F1
#
_cell.length_a   1.000
_cell.length_b   1.000
_cell.length_c   1.000
_cell.angle_alpha   90.00
_cell.angle_beta   90.00
_cell.angle_gamma   90.00
#
_symmetry.space_group_name_H-M   'P 1'
#
loop_
_entity.id
_entity.type
_entity.pdbx_description
1 polymer ?
#
loop_
_entity_poly.entity_id
_entity_poly.type
_entity_poly.pdbx_seq_one_letter_code
_entity_poly.pdbx_strand_id
1 'polypeptide(L)'
;SALPSDSVQATACWKLEPAQLTVFQKGGNTALDRFFREFEVAHMDISEKYQTKAADYWRVQLKAQVNLTDCPDPRPTKSEGREMADHYSSAKDRQAQLASRIQGLGNSNFEQAKKPPKPSGCCVAM
;
A
#
# COMPACT_ATOMS: atom_id res chain seq x y z
N SER A 1 17.53 13.74 -25.81
CA SER A 1 16.56 14.00 -24.74
C SER A 1 16.83 13.04 -23.60
N ALA A 2 17.56 13.48 -22.57
CA ALA A 2 17.82 12.67 -21.38
C ALA A 2 16.75 13.01 -20.33
N LEU A 3 16.07 11.98 -19.82
CA LEU A 3 15.08 12.09 -18.74
C LEU A 3 15.79 12.48 -17.42
N PRO A 4 15.11 13.19 -16.50
CA PRO A 4 15.71 13.60 -15.23
C PRO A 4 15.98 12.40 -14.32
N SER A 5 17.22 12.29 -13.85
CA SER A 5 17.75 11.21 -12.98
C SER A 5 17.27 11.26 -11.51
N ASP A 6 16.14 11.90 -11.22
CA ASP A 6 15.73 12.25 -9.85
C ASP A 6 14.93 11.14 -9.12
N SER A 7 15.32 9.88 -9.23
CA SER A 7 14.70 8.82 -8.39
C SER A 7 15.62 7.71 -7.91
N VAL A 8 16.93 7.80 -8.13
CA VAL A 8 17.90 6.89 -7.49
C VAL A 8 18.75 7.70 -6.53
N GLN A 9 18.38 7.68 -5.25
CA GLN A 9 19.13 8.36 -4.20
C GLN A 9 20.53 7.73 -4.09
N ALA A 10 21.57 8.54 -4.29
CA ALA A 10 22.95 8.10 -4.12
C ALA A 10 23.20 7.73 -2.65
N THR A 11 23.40 6.45 -2.36
CA THR A 11 23.66 5.92 -1.00
C THR A 11 24.92 6.49 -0.36
N ALA A 12 25.84 7.06 -1.16
CA ALA A 12 27.06 7.70 -0.68
C ALA A 12 26.82 8.96 0.18
N CYS A 13 25.62 9.57 0.11
CA CYS A 13 25.30 10.80 0.86
C CYS A 13 24.47 10.54 2.14
N TRP A 14 24.20 9.27 2.46
CA TRP A 14 23.29 8.88 3.54
C TRP A 14 24.10 8.39 4.73
N LYS A 15 23.87 8.97 5.91
CA LYS A 15 24.34 8.39 7.16
C LYS A 15 23.49 7.15 7.45
N LEU A 16 24.00 6.00 7.02
CA LEU A 16 23.37 4.71 7.28
C LEU A 16 23.78 4.22 8.66
N GLU A 17 22.80 3.77 9.43
CA GLU A 17 23.07 3.09 10.69
C GLU A 17 23.73 1.72 10.41
N PRO A 18 24.60 1.22 11.30
CA PRO A 18 25.28 -0.06 11.11
C PRO A 18 24.32 -1.22 10.79
N ALA A 19 23.15 -1.24 11.42
CA ALA A 19 22.12 -2.25 11.16
C ALA A 19 21.59 -2.20 9.71
N GLN A 20 21.46 -1.01 9.12
CA GLN A 20 21.03 -0.84 7.73
C GLN A 20 22.10 -1.35 6.77
N LEU A 21 23.38 -1.12 7.06
CA LEU A 21 24.50 -1.68 6.30
C LEU A 21 24.50 -3.21 6.35
N THR A 22 24.21 -3.81 7.51
CA THR A 22 24.10 -5.26 7.65
C THR A 22 22.95 -5.84 6.82
N VAL A 23 21.81 -5.14 6.74
CA VAL A 23 20.69 -5.53 5.86
C VAL A 23 21.15 -5.59 4.40
N PHE A 24 21.90 -4.59 3.93
CA PHE A 24 22.43 -4.59 2.55
C PHE A 24 23.41 -5.72 2.29
N GLN A 25 24.29 -6.01 3.26
CA GLN A 25 25.28 -7.08 3.15
C GLN A 25 24.66 -8.48 3.13
N LYS A 26 23.63 -8.71 3.96
CA LYS A 26 22.98 -10.03 4.08
C LYS A 26 21.90 -10.30 3.04
N GLY A 27 21.26 -9.25 2.54
CA GLY A 27 20.26 -9.36 1.48
C GLY A 27 20.92 -9.41 0.10
N GLY A 28 21.04 -8.25 -0.54
CA GLY A 28 21.51 -8.14 -1.92
C GLY A 28 20.43 -8.45 -2.96
N ASN A 29 20.45 -7.69 -4.06
CA ASN A 29 19.41 -7.77 -5.10
C ASN A 29 19.32 -9.16 -5.75
N THR A 30 20.45 -9.84 -5.92
CA THR A 30 20.50 -11.19 -6.50
C THR A 30 19.81 -12.23 -5.62
N ALA A 31 19.95 -12.13 -4.30
CA ALA A 31 19.32 -13.07 -3.37
C ALA A 31 17.80 -12.86 -3.35
N LEU A 32 17.36 -11.60 -3.35
CA LEU A 32 15.95 -11.25 -3.44
C LEU A 32 15.33 -11.73 -4.76
N ASP A 33 16.00 -11.50 -5.90
CA ASP A 33 15.50 -11.93 -7.21
C ASP A 33 15.37 -13.47 -7.29
N ARG A 34 16.38 -14.19 -6.79
CA ARG A 34 16.33 -15.66 -6.70
C ARG A 34 15.15 -16.11 -5.85
N PHE A 35 14.96 -15.51 -4.68
CA PHE A 35 13.84 -15.83 -3.79
C PHE A 35 12.50 -15.58 -4.48
N PHE A 36 12.32 -14.44 -5.14
CA PHE A 36 11.08 -14.14 -5.88
C PHE A 36 10.82 -15.08 -7.06
N ARG A 37 11.86 -15.62 -7.69
CA ARG A 37 11.69 -16.66 -8.73
C ARG A 37 11.19 -17.98 -8.16
N GLU A 38 11.59 -18.35 -6.94
CA GLU A 38 11.15 -19.60 -6.29
C GLU A 38 9.64 -19.61 -6.02
N PHE A 39 9.05 -18.43 -5.79
CA PHE A 39 7.62 -18.23 -5.59
C PHE A 39 6.87 -17.76 -6.85
N GLU A 40 7.57 -17.67 -7.99
CA GLU A 40 7.00 -17.20 -9.25
C GLU A 40 6.38 -15.79 -9.15
N VAL A 41 6.90 -14.94 -8.26
CA VAL A 41 6.43 -13.54 -8.08
C VAL A 41 7.33 -12.51 -8.76
N ALA A 42 8.48 -12.94 -9.30
CA ALA A 42 9.46 -12.04 -9.90
C ALA A 42 8.91 -11.23 -11.09
N HIS A 43 7.95 -11.79 -11.83
CA HIS A 43 7.35 -11.18 -13.01
C HIS A 43 6.11 -10.33 -12.71
N MET A 44 5.63 -10.31 -11.46
CA MET A 44 4.48 -9.50 -11.07
C MET A 44 4.79 -8.00 -11.13
N ASP A 45 3.74 -7.19 -11.24
CA ASP A 45 3.88 -5.74 -11.13
C ASP A 45 4.54 -5.35 -9.80
N ILE A 46 5.33 -4.27 -9.81
CA ILE A 46 6.06 -3.82 -8.63
C ILE A 46 5.10 -3.54 -7.47
N SER A 47 3.93 -2.96 -7.74
CA SER A 47 2.96 -2.63 -6.69
C SER A 47 2.41 -3.87 -5.98
N GLU A 48 2.25 -4.98 -6.70
CA GLU A 48 1.68 -6.22 -6.18
C GLU A 48 2.76 -7.16 -5.62
N LYS A 49 3.90 -7.27 -6.30
CA LYS A 49 5.03 -8.13 -5.92
C LYS A 49 5.43 -7.93 -4.46
N TYR A 50 5.51 -6.68 -4.02
CA TYR A 50 5.90 -6.32 -2.67
C TYR A 50 4.76 -6.38 -1.63
N GLN A 51 3.53 -6.67 -2.06
CA GLN A 51 2.38 -6.92 -1.17
C GLN A 51 2.14 -8.42 -0.94
N THR A 52 2.92 -9.29 -1.56
CA THR A 52 2.78 -10.75 -1.43
C THR A 52 3.29 -11.29 -0.10
N LYS A 53 2.78 -12.45 0.33
CA LYS A 53 3.28 -13.19 1.50
C LYS A 53 4.75 -13.57 1.35
N ALA A 54 5.22 -13.87 0.13
CA ALA A 54 6.64 -14.12 -0.11
C ALA A 54 7.49 -12.89 0.20
N ALA A 55 7.09 -11.71 -0.30
CA ALA A 55 7.80 -10.47 -0.01
C ALA A 55 7.78 -10.11 1.48
N ASP A 56 6.68 -10.37 2.16
CA ASP A 56 6.58 -10.12 3.60
C ASP A 56 7.50 -11.05 4.41
N TYR A 57 7.44 -12.34 4.11
CA TYR A 57 8.35 -13.34 4.69
C TYR A 57 9.82 -12.97 4.48
N TRP A 58 10.19 -12.52 3.28
CA TRP A 58 11.57 -12.10 3.00
C TRP A 58 12.03 -10.95 3.92
N ARG A 59 11.17 -9.96 4.18
CA ARG A 59 11.50 -8.86 5.08
C ARG A 59 11.71 -9.35 6.51
N VAL A 60 10.81 -10.22 6.99
CA VAL A 60 10.90 -10.79 8.34
C VAL A 60 12.16 -11.65 8.48
N GLN A 61 12.42 -12.51 7.51
CA GLN A 61 13.62 -13.35 7.47
C GLN A 61 14.89 -12.51 7.47
N LEU A 62 14.97 -11.48 6.63
CA LEU A 62 16.15 -10.62 6.55
C LEU A 62 16.39 -9.88 7.87
N LYS A 63 15.32 -9.39 8.51
CA LYS A 63 15.38 -8.77 9.84
C LYS A 63 15.88 -9.76 10.90
N ALA A 64 15.40 -11.01 10.87
CA ALA A 64 15.83 -12.06 11.79
C ALA A 64 17.33 -12.39 11.60
N GLN A 65 17.80 -12.49 10.35
CA GLN A 65 19.21 -12.72 10.03
C GLN A 65 20.11 -11.56 10.50
N VAL A 66 19.64 -10.32 10.41
CA VAL A 66 20.39 -9.14 10.86
C VAL A 66 20.47 -9.13 12.40
N ASN A 67 19.38 -9.45 13.08
CA ASN A 67 19.31 -9.49 14.53
C ASN A 67 19.87 -10.77 15.17
N LEU A 68 20.30 -11.74 14.35
CA LEU A 68 20.74 -13.07 14.79
C LEU A 68 19.68 -13.81 15.63
N THR A 69 18.40 -13.62 15.26
CA THR A 69 17.26 -14.29 15.88
C THR A 69 16.66 -15.31 14.92
N ASP A 70 15.88 -16.24 15.45
CA ASP A 70 15.07 -17.13 14.62
C ASP A 70 13.97 -16.35 13.88
N CYS A 71 13.65 -16.80 12.67
CA CYS A 71 12.54 -16.24 11.90
C CYS A 71 11.23 -16.70 12.53
N PRO A 72 10.38 -15.78 13.03
CA PRO A 72 9.15 -16.16 13.74
C PRO A 72 8.13 -16.82 12.82
N ASP A 73 8.14 -16.45 11.54
CA ASP A 73 7.16 -16.93 10.58
C ASP A 73 7.65 -18.21 9.89
N PRO A 74 6.77 -19.20 9.68
CA PRO A 74 7.08 -20.35 8.86
C PRO A 74 7.26 -19.91 7.41
N ARG A 75 8.14 -20.60 6.68
CA ARG A 75 8.33 -20.33 5.26
C ARG A 75 7.02 -20.63 4.51
N PRO A 76 6.46 -19.67 3.73
CA PRO A 76 5.25 -19.92 2.98
C PRO A 76 5.49 -21.00 1.93
N THR A 77 4.43 -21.72 1.56
CA THR A 77 4.46 -22.60 0.40
C THR A 77 4.52 -21.79 -0.90
N LYS A 78 4.86 -22.44 -2.02
CA LYS A 78 4.91 -21.76 -3.34
C LYS A 78 3.58 -21.11 -3.73
N SER A 79 2.46 -21.77 -3.42
CA SER A 79 1.13 -21.22 -3.71
C SER A 79 0.81 -20.02 -2.82
N GLU A 80 1.01 -20.15 -1.51
CA GLU A 80 0.73 -19.09 -0.54
C GLU A 80 1.61 -17.85 -0.77
N GLY A 81 2.86 -18.05 -1.19
CA GLY A 81 3.78 -16.95 -1.44
C GLY A 81 3.32 -15.97 -2.51
N ARG A 82 2.40 -16.37 -3.40
CA ARG A 82 1.79 -15.48 -4.42
C ARG A 82 0.60 -14.69 -3.91
N GLU A 83 0.00 -15.11 -2.80
CA GLU A 83 -1.14 -14.42 -2.21
C GLU A 83 -0.72 -13.09 -1.59
N MET A 84 -1.67 -12.16 -1.48
CA MET A 84 -1.45 -10.91 -0.75
C MET A 84 -1.28 -11.20 0.75
N ALA A 85 -0.36 -10.49 1.40
CA ALA A 85 -0.23 -10.57 2.85
C ALA A 85 -1.46 -9.97 3.53
N ASP A 86 -1.82 -10.54 4.69
CA ASP A 86 -3.12 -10.28 5.34
C ASP A 86 -3.35 -8.79 5.66
N HIS A 87 -2.28 -8.08 6.04
CA HIS A 87 -2.33 -6.66 6.37
C HIS A 87 -2.56 -5.76 5.14
N TYR A 88 -2.20 -6.21 3.93
CA TYR A 88 -2.54 -5.50 2.69
C TYR A 88 -3.95 -5.85 2.20
N SER A 89 -4.39 -7.09 2.39
CA SER A 89 -5.75 -7.52 2.02
C SER A 89 -6.80 -6.74 2.83
N SER A 90 -6.61 -6.65 4.16
CA SER A 90 -7.49 -5.89 5.05
C SER A 90 -7.55 -4.39 4.69
N ALA A 91 -6.44 -3.81 4.21
CA ALA A 91 -6.40 -2.40 3.81
C ALA A 91 -7.24 -2.12 2.55
N LYS A 92 -7.17 -3.00 1.54
CA LYS A 92 -8.00 -2.88 0.33
C LYS A 92 -9.48 -3.02 0.65
N ASP A 93 -9.84 -3.96 1.52
CA ASP A 93 -11.24 -4.16 1.94
C ASP A 93 -11.78 -2.93 2.67
N ARG A 94 -11.00 -2.34 3.58
CA ARG A 94 -11.37 -1.10 4.28
C ARG A 94 -11.53 0.08 3.32
N GLN A 95 -10.65 0.19 2.33
CA GLN A 95 -10.72 1.25 1.33
C GLN A 95 -11.97 1.10 0.46
N ALA A 96 -12.31 -0.13 0.06
CA ALA A 96 -13.55 -0.42 -0.66
C ALA A 96 -14.80 -0.07 0.17
N GLN A 97 -14.84 -0.48 1.45
CA GLN A 97 -15.95 -0.14 2.36
C GLN A 97 -16.12 1.37 2.55
N LEU A 98 -15.01 2.11 2.69
CA LEU A 98 -15.03 3.57 2.79
C LEU A 98 -15.54 4.21 1.49
N ALA A 99 -15.08 3.74 0.33
CA ALA A 99 -15.52 4.26 -0.96
C ALA A 99 -17.03 4.08 -1.17
N SER A 100 -17.58 2.89 -0.84
CA SER A 100 -19.03 2.62 -0.90
C SER A 100 -19.81 3.55 0.05
N ARG A 101 -19.25 3.84 1.23
CA ARG A 101 -19.88 4.71 2.21
C ARG A 101 -19.93 6.18 1.76
N ILE A 102 -18.89 6.66 1.08
CA ILE A 102 -18.84 8.03 0.52
C ILE A 102 -19.84 8.17 -0.64
N GLN A 103 -19.93 7.18 -1.52
CA GLN A 103 -20.89 7.18 -2.63
C GLN A 103 -22.35 7.15 -2.13
N GLY A 104 -22.62 6.45 -1.02
CA GLY A 104 -23.95 6.41 -0.39
C GLY A 104 -24.37 7.72 0.29
N LEU A 105 -23.44 8.61 0.62
CA LEU A 105 -23.72 9.92 1.24
C LEU A 105 -24.02 11.03 0.20
N GLY A 106 -23.92 10.72 -1.10
CA GLY A 106 -24.03 11.71 -2.18
C GLY A 106 -25.44 12.07 -2.65
N ASN A 107 -26.52 11.45 -2.14
CA ASN A 107 -27.84 11.51 -2.79
C ASN A 107 -29.03 11.96 -1.94
N SER A 108 -28.83 12.57 -0.78
CA SER A 108 -29.95 13.13 0.00
C SER A 108 -29.58 14.44 0.68
N ASN A 109 -29.66 15.57 -0.04
CA ASN A 109 -30.11 16.88 0.48
C ASN A 109 -29.81 18.13 -0.39
N PHE A 110 -29.40 18.00 -1.67
CA PHE A 110 -29.21 19.20 -2.53
C PHE A 110 -30.43 19.56 -3.41
N GLU A 111 -31.64 19.10 -3.09
CA GLU A 111 -32.88 19.42 -3.83
C GLU A 111 -33.96 20.13 -2.96
N GLN A 112 -33.55 21.03 -2.07
CA GLN A 112 -34.50 21.94 -1.40
C GLN A 112 -34.02 23.39 -1.48
N ALA A 113 -33.80 23.90 -2.69
CA ALA A 113 -33.56 25.33 -2.91
C ALA A 113 -34.20 25.86 -4.22
N LYS A 114 -35.41 25.37 -4.57
CA LYS A 114 -36.24 25.94 -5.64
C LYS A 114 -37.72 25.92 -5.27
N LYS A 115 -38.13 26.77 -4.33
CA LYS A 115 -39.52 27.24 -4.26
C LYS A 115 -39.49 28.76 -4.15
N PRO A 116 -39.97 29.51 -5.15
CA PRO A 116 -40.12 30.96 -4.99
C PRO A 116 -41.20 31.24 -3.93
N PRO A 117 -41.03 32.29 -3.10
CA PRO A 117 -42.03 32.65 -2.11
C PRO A 117 -43.33 33.09 -2.79
N LYS A 118 -44.47 32.60 -2.30
CA LYS A 118 -45.80 33.03 -2.73
C LYS A 118 -45.98 34.52 -2.42
N PRO A 119 -46.54 35.33 -3.33
CA PRO A 119 -46.96 36.67 -3.00
C PRO A 119 -48.18 36.60 -2.06
N SER A 120 -47.97 36.94 -0.79
CA SER A 120 -49.06 37.23 0.13
C SER A 120 -49.59 38.62 -0.21
N GLY A 121 -50.74 38.67 -0.89
CA GLY A 121 -51.53 39.88 -0.94
C GLY A 121 -51.91 40.29 0.48
N CYS A 122 -51.69 41.56 0.81
CA CYS A 122 -52.38 42.20 1.92
C CYS A 122 -53.03 43.47 1.39
N CYS A 123 -54.35 43.50 1.47
CA CYS A 123 -55.20 44.62 1.16
C CYS A 123 -55.39 45.49 2.42
N VAL A 124 -55.31 46.81 2.21
CA VAL A 124 -56.21 47.88 2.75
C VAL A 124 -55.87 48.59 4.09
N ALA A 125 -56.05 49.92 4.00
CA ALA A 125 -56.30 50.99 5.00
C ALA A 125 -55.17 51.32 5.99
N MET A 126 -54.88 52.58 6.31
CA MET A 126 -55.70 53.81 6.38
C MET A 126 -55.05 55.01 5.71
#